data_AF-A0A1G4IT41-F1
#
_entry.id   AF-A0A1G4IT41-F1
#
_cell.length_a   1.000
_cell.length_b   1.000
_cell.length_c   1.000
_cell.angle_alpha   90.00
_cell.angle_beta   90.00
_cell.angle_gamma   90.00
#
_symmetry.space_group_name_H-M   'P 1'
#
loop_
_entity.id
_entity.type
_entity.pdbx_description
1 polymer ?
#
loop_
_entity_poly.entity_id
_entity_poly.type
_entity_poly.pdbx_seq_one_letter_code
_entity_poly.pdbx_strand_id
1 'polypeptide(L)'
;MEKFTNWRDKGTGIAPFLPTPPPLSQEKGFEAFGNNVRLIIKLVCTIPIVLLALITPASISKPLWRIIMQIVCGWNVQVAIQGVKRRDQQDKLPCADEIYVVNYSSPLDCLALWFLARGSVSFCIPIVREKAVHIVQLSFWQFITFTLNNGQVNNNGTLLPEVTDPAKHLKGRVCYVFAEGTTSNGKSILPFALTQLAWDEFINRRYTSSVGVSSSSSTGFKCQGANSARVQTIHLKINGSLTTPLKVGFWRYLVRASTQGVTYKCKISEPVGPDLAQIRTSLAGGDKFKLVGRDLNLESKRKFVQEFGDRRN
;
A
#
# COMPACT_ATOMS: atom_id res chain seq x y z
N MET A 1 -18.09 24.99 10.92
CA MET A 1 -16.79 24.26 11.02
C MET A 1 -16.87 22.97 11.82
N GLU A 2 -17.96 22.69 12.55
CA GLU A 2 -18.07 21.55 13.47
C GLU A 2 -18.17 20.17 12.79
N LYS A 3 -18.66 20.14 11.54
CA LYS A 3 -18.94 18.89 10.81
C LYS A 3 -17.71 17.99 10.56
N PHE A 4 -16.50 18.55 10.55
CA PHE A 4 -15.25 17.80 10.35
C PHE A 4 -14.48 17.55 11.64
N THR A 5 -14.91 18.13 12.77
CA THR A 5 -14.25 17.99 14.07
C THR A 5 -14.32 16.55 14.57
N ASN A 6 -15.44 15.85 14.31
CA ASN A 6 -15.63 14.46 14.70
C ASN A 6 -14.71 13.48 13.95
N TRP A 7 -14.20 13.89 12.79
CA TRP A 7 -13.32 13.08 11.94
C TRP A 7 -11.85 13.45 12.08
N ARG A 8 -11.54 14.26 13.10
CA ARG A 8 -10.18 14.60 13.53
C ARG A 8 -9.82 13.78 14.75
N ASP A 9 -8.57 13.35 14.77
CA ASP A 9 -7.99 12.75 15.94
C ASP A 9 -7.91 13.77 17.08
N LYS A 10 -8.40 13.41 18.27
CA LYS A 10 -8.45 14.35 19.40
C LYS A 10 -7.06 14.70 19.93
N GLY A 11 -6.12 13.76 19.86
CA GLY A 11 -4.75 13.96 20.33
C GLY A 11 -3.89 14.75 19.35
N THR A 12 -3.95 14.40 18.06
CA THR A 12 -3.06 14.98 17.03
C THR A 12 -3.72 16.09 16.19
N GLY A 13 -5.05 16.25 16.26
CA GLY A 13 -5.82 17.19 15.44
C GLY A 13 -5.90 16.82 13.96
N ILE A 14 -5.31 15.70 13.55
CA ILE A 14 -5.22 15.30 12.14
C ILE A 14 -6.51 14.62 11.72
N ALA A 15 -7.01 14.97 10.52
CA ALA A 15 -8.12 14.29 9.87
C ALA A 15 -7.59 13.30 8.82
N PRO A 16 -7.39 12.02 9.15
CA PRO A 16 -6.75 11.05 8.25
C PRO A 16 -7.57 10.75 7.00
N PHE A 17 -8.90 10.96 7.06
CA PHE A 17 -9.81 10.66 5.97
C PHE A 17 -10.11 11.84 5.05
N LEU A 18 -9.69 13.06 5.44
CA LEU A 18 -9.87 14.22 4.59
C LEU A 18 -8.85 14.20 3.45
N PRO A 19 -9.30 14.33 2.19
CA PRO A 19 -8.39 14.45 1.07
C PRO A 19 -7.62 15.76 1.17
N THR A 20 -6.34 15.72 0.86
CA THR A 20 -5.59 16.95 0.62
C THR A 20 -6.02 17.51 -0.75
N PRO A 21 -6.60 18.71 -0.81
CA PRO A 21 -7.09 19.26 -2.07
C PRO A 21 -5.91 19.44 -3.03
N PRO A 22 -6.07 19.10 -4.32
CA PRO A 22 -5.13 19.54 -5.34
C PRO A 22 -5.24 21.06 -5.53
N PRO A 23 -4.24 21.71 -6.16
CA PRO A 23 -4.33 23.12 -6.51
C PRO A 23 -5.60 23.42 -7.34
N LEU A 24 -6.36 24.43 -6.92
CA LEU A 24 -7.70 24.78 -7.42
C LEU A 24 -7.75 25.09 -8.92
N SER A 25 -6.66 25.61 -9.51
CA SER A 25 -6.58 25.93 -10.95
C SER A 25 -6.77 24.71 -11.85
N GLN A 26 -6.50 23.52 -11.31
CA GLN A 26 -6.39 22.31 -12.11
C GLN A 26 -7.71 21.56 -12.28
N GLU A 27 -8.73 21.87 -11.47
CA GLU A 27 -10.00 21.11 -11.45
C GLU A 27 -11.12 21.76 -12.26
N LYS A 28 -10.98 23.01 -12.73
CA LYS A 28 -12.06 23.74 -13.43
C LYS A 28 -11.56 24.51 -14.65
N GLY A 29 -12.39 24.55 -15.69
CA GLY A 29 -12.17 25.41 -16.87
C GLY A 29 -11.29 24.81 -17.97
N PHE A 30 -10.77 25.67 -18.84
CA PHE A 30 -9.99 25.31 -20.03
C PHE A 30 -8.70 24.55 -19.70
N GLU A 31 -8.08 24.83 -18.55
CA GLU A 31 -6.88 24.10 -18.09
C GLU A 31 -7.16 22.61 -17.83
N ALA A 32 -8.34 22.26 -17.33
CA ALA A 32 -8.72 20.87 -17.13
C ALA A 32 -8.81 20.14 -18.48
N PHE A 33 -9.40 20.76 -19.50
CA PHE A 33 -9.45 20.21 -20.85
C PHE A 33 -8.03 20.04 -21.44
N GLY A 34 -7.18 21.06 -21.33
CA GLY A 34 -5.79 20.99 -21.78
C GLY A 34 -5.00 19.85 -21.12
N ASN A 35 -5.20 19.63 -19.81
CA ASN A 35 -4.56 18.52 -19.09
C ASN A 35 -5.04 17.14 -19.58
N ASN A 36 -6.31 17.00 -19.94
CA ASN A 36 -6.84 15.78 -20.54
C ASN A 36 -6.21 15.52 -21.92
N VAL A 37 -6.17 16.54 -22.79
CA VAL A 37 -5.53 16.42 -24.12
C VAL A 37 -4.06 16.06 -23.99
N ARG A 38 -3.33 16.71 -23.07
CA ARG A 38 -1.92 16.41 -22.80
C ARG A 38 -1.72 14.96 -22.33
N LEU A 39 -2.61 14.45 -21.48
CA LEU A 39 -2.58 13.04 -21.07
C LEU A 39 -2.79 12.11 -22.27
N ILE A 40 -3.77 12.38 -23.13
CA ILE A 40 -4.05 11.56 -24.31
C ILE A 40 -2.84 11.53 -25.24
N ILE A 41 -2.22 12.69 -25.53
CA ILE A 41 -1.01 12.78 -26.35
C ILE A 41 0.12 11.94 -25.74
N LYS A 42 0.38 12.09 -24.43
CA LYS A 42 1.39 11.27 -23.73
C LYS A 42 1.10 9.78 -23.86
N LEU A 43 -0.16 9.36 -23.68
CA LEU A 43 -0.56 7.96 -23.81
C LEU A 43 -0.28 7.44 -25.22
N VAL A 44 -0.70 8.17 -26.26
CA VAL A 44 -0.46 7.82 -27.67
C VAL A 44 1.03 7.67 -27.96
N CYS A 45 1.85 8.62 -27.50
CA CYS A 45 3.32 8.55 -27.66
C CYS A 45 3.94 7.35 -26.94
N THR A 46 3.33 6.87 -25.85
CA THR A 46 3.86 5.71 -25.09
C THR A 46 3.43 4.34 -25.63
N ILE A 47 2.42 4.26 -26.50
CA ILE A 47 1.94 3.01 -27.11
C ILE A 47 3.07 2.14 -27.69
N PRO A 48 4.00 2.66 -28.54
CA PRO A 48 5.07 1.82 -29.11
C PRO A 48 5.98 1.23 -28.03
N ILE A 49 6.25 1.98 -26.95
CA ILE A 49 7.08 1.53 -25.83
C ILE A 49 6.35 0.45 -25.03
N VAL A 50 5.03 0.59 -24.85
CA VAL A 50 4.20 -0.44 -24.20
C VAL A 50 4.21 -1.73 -25.01
N LEU A 51 4.03 -1.66 -26.32
CA LEU A 51 4.08 -2.85 -27.20
C LEU A 51 5.43 -3.55 -27.10
N LEU A 52 6.53 -2.78 -27.10
CA LEU A 52 7.87 -3.32 -26.89
C LEU A 52 7.99 -4.00 -25.51
N ALA A 53 7.52 -3.35 -24.44
CA ALA A 53 7.59 -3.88 -23.08
C ALA A 53 6.83 -5.20 -22.91
N LEU A 54 5.73 -5.40 -23.65
CA LEU A 54 4.92 -6.63 -23.59
C LEU A 54 5.60 -7.82 -24.29
N ILE A 55 6.40 -7.57 -25.33
CA ILE A 55 7.09 -8.63 -26.09
C ILE A 55 8.42 -9.00 -25.42
N THR A 56 9.07 -8.05 -24.74
CA THR A 56 10.37 -8.27 -24.08
C THR A 56 10.28 -9.12 -22.81
N PRO A 57 11.34 -9.89 -22.47
CA PRO A 57 11.41 -10.66 -21.23
C PRO A 57 11.40 -9.75 -19.99
N ALA A 58 11.01 -10.32 -18.84
CA ALA A 58 10.78 -9.60 -17.58
C ALA A 58 11.94 -8.70 -17.12
N SER A 59 13.18 -9.09 -17.42
CA SER A 59 14.39 -8.33 -17.07
C SER A 59 14.49 -6.98 -17.80
N ILE A 60 14.00 -6.92 -19.04
CA ILE A 60 14.01 -5.72 -19.89
C ILE A 60 12.69 -4.96 -19.77
N SER A 61 11.58 -5.66 -19.53
CA SER A 61 10.28 -5.00 -19.40
C SER A 61 10.21 -4.11 -18.16
N LYS A 62 10.83 -4.48 -17.03
CA LYS A 62 10.82 -3.67 -15.80
C LYS A 62 11.38 -2.24 -15.98
N PRO A 63 12.56 -2.01 -16.57
CA PRO A 63 13.02 -0.66 -16.86
C PRO A 63 12.17 0.05 -17.92
N LEU A 64 11.62 -0.65 -18.91
CA LEU A 64 10.70 -0.04 -19.89
C LEU A 64 9.42 0.48 -19.22
N TRP A 65 8.82 -0.30 -18.30
CA TRP A 65 7.69 0.14 -17.48
C TRP A 65 8.03 1.37 -16.65
N ARG A 66 9.27 1.48 -16.14
CA ARG A 66 9.73 2.68 -15.44
C ARG A 66 9.79 3.90 -16.37
N ILE A 67 10.29 3.74 -17.60
CA ILE A 67 10.32 4.81 -18.61
C ILE A 67 8.91 5.24 -19.00
N ILE A 68 8.01 4.28 -19.25
CA ILE A 68 6.59 4.56 -19.54
C ILE A 68 5.98 5.40 -18.41
N MET A 69 6.17 4.99 -17.16
CA MET A 69 5.68 5.74 -16.00
C MET A 69 6.31 7.12 -15.87
N GLN A 70 7.58 7.29 -16.27
CA GLN A 70 8.23 8.58 -16.30
C GLN A 70 7.62 9.52 -17.34
N ILE A 71 7.29 9.01 -18.54
CA ILE A 71 6.68 9.80 -19.62
C ILE A 71 5.23 10.16 -19.28
N VAL A 72 4.42 9.18 -18.86
CA VAL A 72 2.99 9.40 -18.57
C VAL A 72 2.82 10.23 -17.31
N CYS A 73 3.52 9.87 -16.23
CA CYS A 73 3.25 10.33 -14.87
C CYS A 73 4.39 11.13 -14.22
N GLY A 74 5.50 11.43 -14.91
CA GLY A 74 6.63 12.15 -14.30
C GLY A 74 7.20 11.44 -13.08
N TRP A 75 7.32 10.11 -13.15
CA TRP A 75 7.65 9.24 -12.03
C TRP A 75 9.07 9.46 -11.48
N ASN A 76 9.17 9.76 -10.19
CA ASN A 76 10.42 9.94 -9.45
C ASN A 76 10.36 9.16 -8.13
N VAL A 77 11.30 8.24 -7.90
CA VAL A 77 11.38 7.46 -6.65
C VAL A 77 12.70 7.74 -5.94
N GLN A 78 12.59 8.16 -4.69
CA GLN A 78 13.72 8.37 -3.79
C GLN A 78 13.67 7.30 -2.72
N VAL A 79 14.61 6.35 -2.78
CA VAL A 79 14.72 5.26 -1.79
C VAL A 79 15.77 5.65 -0.74
N ALA A 80 15.44 5.41 0.53
CA ALA A 80 16.33 5.59 1.66
C ALA A 80 16.23 4.37 2.58
N ILE A 81 17.34 3.69 2.83
CA ILE A 81 17.40 2.58 3.78
C ILE A 81 17.99 3.09 5.09
N GLN A 82 17.36 2.77 6.22
CA GLN A 82 17.85 3.17 7.53
C GLN A 82 19.25 2.56 7.80
N GLY A 83 20.17 3.40 8.24
CA GLY A 83 21.55 2.97 8.56
C GLY A 83 22.45 2.68 7.36
N VAL A 84 22.01 2.91 6.11
CA VAL A 84 22.79 2.55 4.91
C VAL A 84 22.97 3.73 3.95
N LYS A 85 24.23 3.98 3.57
CA LYS A 85 24.60 5.00 2.57
C LYS A 85 24.06 4.61 1.20
N ARG A 86 23.71 5.61 0.36
CA ARG A 86 23.06 5.40 -0.96
C ARG A 86 23.76 4.40 -1.89
N ARG A 87 25.08 4.23 -1.77
CA ARG A 87 25.88 3.35 -2.63
C ARG A 87 25.63 1.86 -2.33
N ASP A 88 25.41 1.52 -1.06
CA ASP A 88 25.26 0.14 -0.59
C ASP A 88 23.78 -0.27 -0.46
N GLN A 89 22.86 0.56 -0.98
CA GLN A 89 21.43 0.32 -0.85
C GLN A 89 20.92 -0.80 -1.74
N GLN A 90 21.62 -1.11 -2.83
CA GLN A 90 21.15 -2.09 -3.80
C GLN A 90 20.96 -3.46 -3.13
N ASP A 91 21.90 -3.87 -2.27
CA ASP A 91 21.90 -5.20 -1.66
C ASP A 91 20.88 -5.41 -0.55
N LYS A 92 20.30 -4.32 -0.02
CA LYS A 92 19.25 -4.37 1.02
C LYS A 92 17.86 -3.98 0.50
N LEU A 93 17.64 -4.07 -0.80
CA LEU A 93 16.31 -3.93 -1.39
C LEU A 93 15.43 -5.13 -1.02
N PRO A 94 14.09 -4.97 -1.05
CA PRO A 94 13.16 -6.02 -0.68
C PRO A 94 13.38 -7.33 -1.45
N CYS A 95 13.74 -8.37 -0.71
CA CYS A 95 14.05 -9.69 -1.23
C CYS A 95 12.89 -10.67 -1.04
N ALA A 96 12.93 -11.75 -1.80
CA ALA A 96 11.95 -12.83 -1.69
C ALA A 96 11.95 -13.45 -0.28
N ASP A 97 10.79 -13.97 0.12
CA ASP A 97 10.53 -14.64 1.39
C ASP A 97 10.54 -13.77 2.67
N GLU A 98 10.82 -12.48 2.55
CA GLU A 98 10.66 -11.51 3.63
C GLU A 98 9.26 -10.87 3.64
N ILE A 99 8.82 -10.46 4.84
CA ILE A 99 7.53 -9.80 5.06
C ILE A 99 7.77 -8.32 5.38
N TYR A 100 7.08 -7.48 4.62
CA TYR A 100 7.16 -6.04 4.71
C TYR A 100 5.80 -5.45 5.06
N VAL A 101 5.71 -4.75 6.19
CA VAL A 101 4.50 -4.00 6.56
C VAL A 101 4.62 -2.58 6.01
N VAL A 102 3.61 -2.16 5.25
CA VAL A 102 3.65 -0.89 4.51
C VAL A 102 2.45 -0.04 4.89
N ASN A 103 2.64 1.29 4.96
CA ASN A 103 1.54 2.23 5.11
C ASN A 103 0.72 2.32 3.81
N TYR A 104 -0.54 2.73 3.92
CA TYR A 104 -1.46 2.72 2.78
C TYR A 104 -2.05 4.11 2.51
N SER A 105 -1.75 4.67 1.34
CA SER A 105 -2.11 6.06 1.01
C SER A 105 -2.68 6.27 -0.40
N SER A 106 -2.27 5.45 -1.37
CA SER A 106 -2.56 5.66 -2.79
C SER A 106 -2.65 4.36 -3.58
N PRO A 107 -3.44 4.30 -4.68
CA PRO A 107 -3.44 3.15 -5.58
C PRO A 107 -2.07 2.91 -6.25
N LEU A 108 -1.22 3.94 -6.34
CA LEU A 108 0.12 3.80 -6.94
C LEU A 108 1.13 3.15 -5.98
N ASP A 109 0.76 2.91 -4.71
CA ASP A 109 1.65 2.32 -3.71
C ASP A 109 2.08 0.91 -4.16
N CYS A 110 1.18 0.13 -4.77
CA CYS A 110 1.51 -1.20 -5.31
C CYS A 110 2.57 -1.12 -6.42
N LEU A 111 2.51 -0.10 -7.27
CA LEU A 111 3.46 0.08 -8.37
C LEU A 111 4.84 0.52 -7.85
N ALA A 112 4.87 1.40 -6.84
CA ALA A 112 6.11 1.79 -6.19
C ALA A 112 6.81 0.60 -5.54
N LEU A 113 6.05 -0.27 -4.85
CA LEU A 113 6.57 -1.50 -4.24
C LEU A 113 7.01 -2.53 -5.27
N TRP A 114 6.30 -2.64 -6.40
CA TRP A 114 6.71 -3.51 -7.50
C TRP A 114 8.04 -3.07 -8.12
N PHE A 115 8.24 -1.77 -8.32
CA PHE A 115 9.53 -1.23 -8.78
C PHE A 115 10.65 -1.51 -7.77
N LEU A 116 10.36 -1.39 -6.47
CA LEU A 116 11.33 -1.58 -5.40
C LEU A 116 11.76 -3.05 -5.18
N ALA A 117 10.85 -4.00 -5.38
CA ALA A 117 11.08 -5.42 -5.10
C ALA A 117 12.10 -6.08 -6.05
N ARG A 118 12.93 -6.97 -5.50
CA ARG A 118 13.78 -7.90 -6.26
C ARG A 118 13.08 -9.25 -6.40
N GLY A 119 12.04 -9.31 -7.23
CA GLY A 119 11.33 -10.55 -7.53
C GLY A 119 9.84 -10.37 -7.77
N SER A 120 9.11 -11.48 -7.72
CA SER A 120 7.66 -11.46 -7.79
C SER A 120 7.07 -10.93 -6.47
N VAL A 121 6.01 -10.12 -6.57
CA VAL A 121 5.41 -9.43 -5.42
C VAL A 121 4.04 -10.00 -5.11
N SER A 122 3.67 -9.97 -3.83
CA SER A 122 2.32 -10.29 -3.38
C SER A 122 1.84 -9.20 -2.44
N PHE A 123 0.67 -8.64 -2.73
CA PHE A 123 0.05 -7.59 -1.95
C PHE A 123 -1.05 -8.21 -1.08
N CYS A 124 -0.92 -8.06 0.23
CA CYS A 124 -1.82 -8.62 1.22
C CYS A 124 -2.54 -7.50 1.98
N ILE A 125 -3.86 -7.61 2.10
CA ILE A 125 -4.70 -6.65 2.82
C ILE A 125 -5.58 -7.40 3.83
N PRO A 126 -5.71 -6.92 5.08
CA PRO A 126 -6.68 -7.44 6.03
C PRO A 126 -8.09 -6.98 5.66
N ILE A 127 -9.04 -7.91 5.59
CA ILE A 127 -10.46 -7.63 5.44
C ILE A 127 -11.19 -8.19 6.66
N VAL A 128 -11.99 -7.34 7.29
CA VAL A 128 -12.86 -7.72 8.40
C VAL A 128 -14.20 -8.20 7.85
N ARG A 129 -14.51 -9.50 8.02
CA ARG A 129 -15.81 -10.12 7.72
C ARG A 129 -16.37 -10.74 8.99
N GLU A 130 -17.61 -10.43 9.34
CA GLU A 130 -18.32 -11.08 10.47
C GLU A 130 -17.54 -11.14 11.79
N LYS A 131 -16.72 -10.10 12.07
CA LYS A 131 -15.81 -9.95 13.23
C LYS A 131 -14.52 -10.80 13.19
N ALA A 132 -14.30 -11.63 12.18
CA ALA A 132 -13.02 -12.28 11.90
C ALA A 132 -12.19 -11.43 10.91
N VAL A 133 -10.87 -11.50 11.06
CA VAL A 133 -9.92 -10.80 10.18
C VAL A 133 -9.27 -11.81 9.25
N HIS A 134 -9.52 -11.66 7.96
CA HIS A 134 -8.95 -12.52 6.92
C HIS A 134 -7.92 -11.73 6.11
N ILE A 135 -6.77 -12.33 5.84
CA ILE A 135 -5.74 -11.74 4.98
C ILE A 135 -5.95 -12.25 3.56
N VAL A 136 -6.26 -11.32 2.65
CA VAL A 136 -6.48 -11.64 1.23
C VAL A 136 -5.30 -11.18 0.39
N GLN A 137 -5.00 -11.93 -0.66
CA GLN A 137 -4.02 -11.53 -1.66
C GLN A 137 -4.73 -10.81 -2.80
N LEU A 138 -4.20 -9.65 -3.20
CA LEU A 138 -4.72 -8.88 -4.31
C LEU A 138 -3.77 -8.92 -5.50
N SER A 139 -4.33 -9.09 -6.70
CA SER A 139 -3.62 -8.79 -7.93
C SER A 139 -3.42 -7.28 -8.10
N PHE A 140 -2.52 -6.87 -9.00
CA PHE A 140 -2.22 -5.45 -9.22
C PHE A 140 -3.48 -4.64 -9.58
N TRP A 141 -4.30 -5.17 -10.49
CA TRP A 141 -5.54 -4.52 -10.92
C TRP A 141 -6.62 -4.54 -9.82
N GLN A 142 -6.74 -5.65 -9.10
CA GLN A 142 -7.65 -5.72 -7.94
C GLN A 142 -7.24 -4.71 -6.87
N PHE A 143 -5.95 -4.51 -6.63
CA PHE A 143 -5.46 -3.52 -5.68
C PHE A 143 -5.86 -2.10 -6.10
N ILE A 144 -5.63 -1.73 -7.36
CA ILE A 144 -5.98 -0.40 -7.86
C ILE A 144 -7.49 -0.15 -7.78
N THR A 145 -8.32 -1.10 -8.23
CA THR A 145 -9.78 -0.95 -8.19
C THR A 145 -10.30 -0.92 -6.75
N PHE A 146 -9.78 -1.78 -5.87
CA PHE A 146 -10.09 -1.78 -4.45
C PHE A 146 -9.75 -0.43 -3.81
N THR A 147 -8.55 0.11 -4.10
CA THR A 147 -8.09 1.38 -3.53
C THR A 147 -8.95 2.56 -4.01
N LEU A 148 -9.25 2.62 -5.31
CA LEU A 148 -10.06 3.69 -5.89
C LEU A 148 -11.52 3.64 -5.41
N ASN A 149 -12.01 2.45 -5.06
CA ASN A 149 -13.33 2.23 -4.46
C ASN A 149 -13.33 2.27 -2.92
N ASN A 150 -12.39 2.99 -2.29
CA ASN A 150 -12.30 3.19 -0.83
C ASN A 150 -12.16 1.91 0.00
N GLY A 151 -11.57 0.85 -0.56
CA GLY A 151 -11.41 -0.43 0.13
C GLY A 151 -12.72 -1.19 0.32
N GLN A 152 -13.74 -0.89 -0.50
CA GLN A 152 -14.93 -1.72 -0.61
C GLN A 152 -14.70 -2.77 -1.70
N VAL A 153 -14.87 -4.03 -1.35
CA VAL A 153 -14.94 -5.12 -2.32
C VAL A 153 -16.30 -5.00 -3.00
N ASN A 154 -16.33 -4.85 -4.32
CA ASN A 154 -17.60 -4.85 -5.05
C ASN A 154 -18.35 -6.15 -4.71
N ASN A 155 -19.61 -6.04 -4.28
CA ASN A 155 -20.47 -7.15 -3.89
C ASN A 155 -20.79 -8.15 -5.03
N ASN A 156 -20.10 -8.06 -6.17
CA ASN A 156 -20.33 -8.87 -7.38
C ASN A 156 -19.79 -10.31 -7.24
N GLY A 157 -19.78 -10.88 -6.04
CA GLY A 157 -19.48 -12.30 -5.81
C GLY A 157 -18.07 -12.77 -6.16
N THR A 158 -17.15 -11.86 -6.55
CA THR A 158 -15.76 -12.24 -6.84
C THR A 158 -15.06 -12.50 -5.51
N LEU A 159 -15.00 -13.78 -5.12
CA LEU A 159 -14.24 -14.24 -3.96
C LEU A 159 -12.79 -13.80 -4.15
N LEU A 160 -12.37 -12.77 -3.40
CA LEU A 160 -10.96 -12.44 -3.29
C LEU A 160 -10.25 -13.69 -2.75
N PRO A 161 -9.16 -14.15 -3.39
CA PRO A 161 -8.47 -15.35 -2.95
C PRO A 161 -7.95 -15.08 -1.54
N GLU A 162 -8.60 -15.72 -0.58
CA GLU A 162 -8.13 -15.75 0.79
C GLU A 162 -6.81 -16.50 0.81
N VAL A 163 -5.84 -15.98 1.57
CA VAL A 163 -4.57 -16.66 1.74
C VAL A 163 -4.76 -17.77 2.77
N THR A 164 -5.44 -18.85 2.36
CA THR A 164 -5.65 -20.03 3.23
C THR A 164 -4.31 -20.67 3.59
N ASP A 165 -3.41 -20.76 2.61
CA ASP A 165 -2.04 -21.31 2.73
C ASP A 165 -0.97 -20.26 2.36
N PRO A 166 -0.57 -19.35 3.28
CA PRO A 166 0.46 -18.32 3.02
C PRO A 166 1.81 -18.93 2.66
N ALA A 167 2.08 -20.14 3.13
CA ALA A 167 3.26 -20.92 2.78
C ALA A 167 3.43 -21.17 1.29
N LYS A 168 2.37 -21.61 0.60
CA LYS A 168 2.42 -21.99 -0.82
C LYS A 168 2.33 -20.77 -1.73
N HIS A 169 1.43 -19.84 -1.41
CA HIS A 169 1.14 -18.68 -2.25
C HIS A 169 2.21 -17.59 -2.21
N LEU A 170 2.99 -17.51 -1.12
CA LEU A 170 3.99 -16.47 -0.90
C LEU A 170 5.45 -16.98 -1.03
N LYS A 171 5.68 -18.28 -1.25
CA LYS A 171 7.04 -18.84 -1.41
C LYS A 171 7.76 -18.22 -2.62
N GLY A 172 8.98 -17.72 -2.41
CA GLY A 172 9.77 -17.05 -3.45
C GLY A 172 9.22 -15.69 -3.89
N ARG A 173 8.27 -15.12 -3.12
CA ARG A 173 7.66 -13.82 -3.39
C ARG A 173 8.00 -12.83 -2.27
N VAL A 174 8.09 -11.55 -2.62
CA VAL A 174 8.15 -10.44 -1.65
C VAL A 174 6.74 -10.17 -1.16
N CYS A 175 6.49 -10.31 0.14
CA CYS A 175 5.15 -10.13 0.72
C CYS A 175 5.03 -8.72 1.30
N TYR A 176 4.13 -7.91 0.74
CA TYR A 176 3.79 -6.59 1.26
C TYR A 176 2.42 -6.63 1.93
N VAL A 177 2.36 -6.30 3.22
CA VAL A 177 1.15 -6.31 4.04
C VAL A 177 0.73 -4.88 4.36
N PHE A 178 -0.47 -4.48 3.91
CA PHE A 178 -1.06 -3.18 4.23
C PHE A 178 -1.95 -3.30 5.48
N ALA A 179 -1.32 -3.31 6.65
CA ALA A 179 -1.99 -3.58 7.93
C ALA A 179 -3.12 -2.60 8.29
N GLU A 180 -3.12 -1.39 7.72
CA GLU A 180 -4.18 -0.38 7.89
C GLU A 180 -5.53 -0.81 7.28
N GLY A 181 -5.52 -1.70 6.26
CA GLY A 181 -6.73 -2.18 5.58
C GLY A 181 -7.45 -1.15 4.68
N THR A 182 -7.11 0.15 4.80
CA THR A 182 -7.69 1.24 4.03
C THR A 182 -6.70 2.38 3.84
N THR A 183 -7.01 3.31 2.94
CA THR A 183 -6.15 4.45 2.62
C THR A 183 -6.30 5.61 3.60
N SER A 184 -5.17 6.23 3.90
CA SER A 184 -5.04 7.49 4.63
C SER A 184 -4.70 8.66 3.71
N ASN A 185 -4.69 9.87 4.26
CA ASN A 185 -4.26 11.11 3.58
C ASN A 185 -2.73 11.27 3.47
N GLY A 186 -1.94 10.24 3.82
CA GLY A 186 -0.47 10.28 3.75
C GLY A 186 0.21 11.18 4.79
N LYS A 187 -0.50 11.61 5.84
CA LYS A 187 0.07 12.36 6.99
C LYS A 187 0.07 11.59 8.30
N SER A 188 -0.63 10.47 8.33
CA SER A 188 -0.89 9.71 9.55
C SER A 188 -1.00 8.23 9.27
N ILE A 189 -0.84 7.42 10.31
CA ILE A 189 -0.99 5.96 10.24
C ILE A 189 -2.20 5.54 11.01
N LEU A 190 -3.11 4.89 10.30
CA LEU A 190 -4.33 4.37 10.89
C LEU A 190 -4.03 3.22 11.85
N PRO A 191 -4.92 2.97 12.81
CA PRO A 191 -4.89 1.75 13.58
C PRO A 191 -4.96 0.54 12.64
N PHE A 192 -4.20 -0.51 12.94
CA PHE A 192 -4.20 -1.70 12.12
C PHE A 192 -5.56 -2.40 12.22
N ALA A 193 -6.06 -2.87 11.07
CA ALA A 193 -7.23 -3.73 11.01
C ALA A 193 -6.90 -5.19 11.39
N LEU A 194 -5.61 -5.51 11.55
CA LEU A 194 -5.11 -6.81 12.02
C LEU A 194 -5.21 -6.93 13.54
N THR A 195 -5.66 -8.11 13.99
CA THR A 195 -5.55 -8.55 15.38
C THR A 195 -4.24 -9.33 15.57
N GLN A 196 -3.63 -9.24 16.76
CA GLN A 196 -2.38 -9.97 17.06
C GLN A 196 -2.51 -11.47 16.79
N LEU A 197 -3.64 -12.09 17.15
CA LEU A 197 -3.90 -13.51 16.89
C LEU A 197 -3.84 -13.87 15.40
N ALA A 198 -4.50 -13.10 14.54
CA ALA A 198 -4.50 -13.32 13.09
C ALA A 198 -3.11 -13.08 12.47
N TRP A 199 -2.35 -12.14 13.05
CA TRP A 199 -0.98 -11.86 12.64
C TRP A 199 -0.02 -12.99 13.03
N ASP A 200 -0.10 -13.48 14.26
CA ASP A 200 0.70 -14.59 14.74
C ASP A 200 0.39 -15.88 13.95
N GLU A 201 -0.88 -16.14 13.65
CA GLU A 201 -1.29 -17.26 12.79
C GLU A 201 -0.69 -17.15 11.39
N PHE A 202 -0.74 -15.95 10.78
CA PHE A 202 -0.18 -15.69 9.46
C PHE A 202 1.33 -15.88 9.42
N ILE A 203 2.05 -15.34 10.41
CA ILE A 203 3.50 -15.52 10.56
C ILE A 203 3.80 -17.01 10.77
N ASN A 204 3.16 -17.66 11.72
CA ASN A 204 3.47 -19.03 12.08
C ASN A 204 3.25 -19.98 10.90
N ARG A 205 2.14 -19.86 10.16
CA ARG A 205 1.88 -20.67 8.96
C ARG A 205 2.93 -20.46 7.86
N ARG A 206 3.49 -19.25 7.75
CA ARG A 206 4.54 -18.92 6.77
C ARG A 206 5.86 -19.61 7.13
N TYR A 207 6.30 -19.52 8.39
CA TYR A 207 7.61 -20.04 8.81
C TYR A 207 7.62 -21.57 9.01
N THR A 208 6.55 -22.16 9.54
CA THR A 208 6.45 -23.63 9.75
C THR A 208 6.52 -24.43 8.45
N SER A 209 6.20 -23.82 7.30
CA SER A 209 6.29 -24.48 5.99
C SER A 209 7.61 -24.24 5.27
N SER A 210 8.44 -23.30 5.75
CA SER A 210 9.78 -23.02 5.21
C SER A 210 10.86 -23.92 5.80
N VAL A 211 10.62 -24.40 7.03
CA VAL A 211 11.41 -25.45 7.67
C VAL A 211 10.72 -26.76 7.35
N GLY A 212 11.36 -27.65 6.58
CA GLY A 212 10.78 -28.95 6.23
C GLY A 212 10.29 -29.68 7.48
N VAL A 213 8.99 -29.93 7.54
CA VAL A 213 8.40 -30.72 8.63
C VAL A 213 8.74 -32.18 8.39
N SER A 214 9.76 -32.67 9.10
CA SER A 214 9.68 -33.99 9.71
C SER A 214 8.55 -33.92 10.74
N SER A 215 7.54 -34.75 10.54
CA SER A 215 6.37 -34.94 11.39
C SER A 215 6.73 -35.24 12.85
N SER A 216 6.13 -34.52 13.80
CA SER A 216 5.55 -35.16 14.99
C SER A 216 4.66 -34.18 15.78
N SER A 217 3.76 -34.82 16.49
CA SER A 217 2.58 -34.38 17.22
C SER A 217 2.81 -33.46 18.41
N SER A 218 1.71 -32.79 18.78
CA SER A 218 1.22 -32.51 20.14
C SER A 218 1.90 -31.42 20.99
N THR A 219 1.03 -30.51 21.45
CA THR A 219 0.98 -29.87 22.78
C THR A 219 2.14 -28.98 23.23
N GLY A 220 1.79 -27.73 23.59
CA GLY A 220 2.59 -26.90 24.48
C GLY A 220 2.98 -25.57 23.86
N PHE A 221 2.24 -24.52 24.22
CA PHE A 221 2.70 -23.15 24.09
C PHE A 221 4.02 -22.99 24.86
N LYS A 222 5.13 -22.92 24.12
CA LYS A 222 6.38 -22.22 24.48
C LYS A 222 7.28 -22.18 23.25
N CYS A 223 7.17 -21.14 22.43
CA CYS A 223 8.14 -20.84 21.38
C CYS A 223 9.12 -19.79 21.89
N GLN A 224 10.16 -20.24 22.60
CA GLN A 224 11.42 -19.50 22.68
C GLN A 224 12.44 -20.23 21.81
N GLY A 225 12.95 -19.53 20.78
CA GLY A 225 14.24 -19.82 20.15
C GLY A 225 14.23 -20.69 18.89
N ALA A 226 13.87 -20.11 17.73
CA ALA A 226 14.53 -20.35 16.43
C ALA A 226 13.98 -19.37 15.39
N ASN A 227 14.78 -18.37 15.00
CA ASN A 227 14.51 -17.34 13.98
C ASN A 227 13.17 -16.59 14.13
N SER A 228 13.16 -15.60 15.04
CA SER A 228 12.08 -14.62 15.12
C SER A 228 11.82 -14.05 13.72
N ALA A 229 10.58 -14.15 13.24
CA ALA A 229 10.14 -13.65 11.96
C ALA A 229 10.64 -12.21 11.74
N ARG A 230 11.57 -12.01 10.79
CA ARG A 230 12.13 -10.69 10.50
C ARG A 230 11.10 -9.90 9.72
N VAL A 231 10.26 -9.16 10.42
CA VAL A 231 9.27 -8.25 9.83
C VAL A 231 9.93 -6.89 9.64
N GLN A 232 9.96 -6.38 8.42
CA GLN A 232 10.47 -5.03 8.15
C GLN A 232 9.31 -4.07 7.86
N THR A 233 9.52 -2.78 8.12
CA THR A 233 8.53 -1.74 7.79
C THR A 233 9.02 -0.88 6.63
N ILE A 234 8.11 -0.56 5.71
CA ILE A 234 8.38 0.36 4.59
C ILE A 234 7.43 1.55 4.70
N HIS A 235 8.03 2.73 4.69
CA HIS A 235 7.32 3.99 4.62
C HIS A 235 7.28 4.47 3.17
N LEU A 236 6.07 4.64 2.64
CA LEU A 236 5.79 5.27 1.37
C LEU A 236 5.17 6.64 1.60
N LYS A 237 5.79 7.67 1.04
CA LYS A 237 5.22 9.02 1.02
C LYS A 237 5.10 9.49 -0.42
N ILE A 238 3.87 9.58 -0.89
CA ILE A 238 3.50 10.18 -2.18
C ILE A 238 3.15 11.67 -2.01
N ASN A 239 3.16 12.42 -3.11
CA ASN A 239 2.56 13.75 -3.20
C ASN A 239 1.12 13.74 -2.65
N GLY A 240 0.80 14.65 -1.72
CA GLY A 240 -0.48 14.64 -1.01
C GLY A 240 -1.69 14.62 -1.92
N SER A 241 -1.67 15.41 -3.00
CA SER A 241 -2.74 15.49 -4.01
C SER A 241 -3.08 14.17 -4.72
N LEU A 242 -2.20 13.17 -4.66
CA LEU A 242 -2.39 11.83 -5.20
C LEU A 242 -2.76 10.79 -4.15
N THR A 243 -2.98 11.20 -2.90
CA THR A 243 -3.58 10.36 -1.87
C THR A 243 -5.07 10.21 -2.12
N THR A 244 -5.60 9.02 -1.84
CA THR A 244 -7.00 8.68 -2.13
C THR A 244 -7.72 8.21 -0.87
N PRO A 245 -7.90 9.08 0.14
CA PRO A 245 -8.71 8.73 1.29
C PRO A 245 -10.22 8.72 0.96
N LEU A 246 -10.63 9.24 -0.21
CA LEU A 246 -11.99 9.16 -0.71
C LEU A 246 -11.97 8.67 -2.17
N LYS A 247 -13.11 8.21 -2.65
CA LYS A 247 -13.28 7.62 -3.98
C LYS A 247 -12.91 8.65 -5.03
N VAL A 248 -12.15 8.21 -6.02
CA VAL A 248 -11.79 9.02 -7.18
C VAL A 248 -11.91 8.14 -8.42
N GLY A 249 -12.56 8.65 -9.47
CA GLY A 249 -12.61 7.95 -10.75
C GLY A 249 -11.20 7.73 -11.31
N PHE A 250 -10.97 6.56 -11.91
CA PHE A 250 -9.66 6.16 -12.46
C PHE A 250 -9.09 7.22 -13.41
N TRP A 251 -9.91 7.72 -14.35
CA TRP A 251 -9.48 8.74 -15.31
C TRP A 251 -9.06 10.04 -14.64
N ARG A 252 -9.87 10.55 -13.70
CA ARG A 252 -9.56 11.76 -12.94
C ARG A 252 -8.28 11.61 -12.13
N TYR A 253 -8.06 10.43 -11.56
CA TYR A 253 -6.84 10.10 -10.85
C TYR A 253 -5.60 10.11 -11.77
N LEU A 254 -5.72 9.52 -12.96
CA LEU A 254 -4.64 9.44 -13.94
C LEU A 254 -4.25 10.83 -14.47
N VAL A 255 -5.22 11.70 -14.78
CA VAL A 255 -4.97 13.08 -15.21
C VAL A 255 -4.21 13.86 -14.13
N ARG A 256 -4.59 13.70 -12.86
CA ARG A 256 -3.88 14.34 -11.73
C ARG A 256 -2.45 13.83 -11.61
N ALA A 257 -2.25 12.51 -11.68
CA ALA A 257 -0.92 11.90 -11.63
C ALA A 257 -0.02 12.39 -12.77
N SER A 258 -0.57 12.50 -13.98
CA SER A 258 0.18 12.96 -15.17
C SER A 258 0.60 14.41 -15.11
N THR A 259 -0.24 15.26 -14.51
CA THR A 259 -0.01 16.70 -14.54
C THR A 259 0.85 17.16 -13.37
N GLN A 260 0.67 16.58 -12.18
CA GLN A 260 1.43 16.96 -10.99
C GLN A 260 2.78 16.23 -10.87
N GLY A 261 2.94 15.15 -11.63
CA GLY A 261 4.06 14.26 -11.45
C GLY A 261 3.89 13.38 -10.21
N VAL A 262 4.47 12.18 -10.26
CA VAL A 262 4.44 11.23 -9.16
C VAL A 262 5.80 11.20 -8.50
N THR A 263 5.93 11.78 -7.31
CA THR A 263 7.14 11.66 -6.48
C THR A 263 6.88 10.77 -5.29
N TYR A 264 7.67 9.71 -5.17
CA TYR A 264 7.69 8.78 -4.05
C TYR A 264 8.94 8.93 -3.22
N LYS A 265 8.77 9.04 -1.90
CA LYS A 265 9.85 8.88 -0.92
C LYS A 265 9.62 7.57 -0.17
N CYS A 266 10.50 6.61 -0.39
CA CYS A 266 10.46 5.29 0.23
C CYS A 266 11.52 5.22 1.32
N LYS A 267 11.14 4.93 2.57
CA LYS A 267 12.09 4.62 3.65
C LYS A 267 11.91 3.17 4.09
N ILE A 268 12.96 2.37 4.07
CA ILE A 268 12.96 1.01 4.63
C ILE A 268 13.60 1.07 6.02
N SER A 269 12.91 0.55 7.02
CA SER A 269 13.37 0.52 8.41
C SER A 269 14.03 -0.81 8.76
N GLU A 270 14.73 -0.83 9.89
CA GLU A 270 15.33 -2.04 10.44
C GLU A 270 14.25 -3.07 10.83
N PRO A 271 14.59 -4.38 10.86
CA PRO A 271 13.65 -5.42 11.23
C PRO A 271 13.13 -5.21 12.65
N VAL A 272 11.81 -5.30 12.78
CA VAL A 272 11.05 -5.18 14.03
C VAL A 272 10.57 -6.56 14.45
N GLY A 273 10.34 -6.75 15.76
CA GLY A 273 9.72 -7.97 16.28
C GLY A 273 8.28 -8.17 15.78
N PRO A 274 7.64 -9.30 16.16
CA PRO A 274 6.30 -9.67 15.70
C PRO A 274 5.16 -8.87 16.35
N ASP A 275 5.44 -8.05 17.36
CA ASP A 275 4.42 -7.25 18.04
C ASP A 275 3.86 -6.15 17.12
N LEU A 276 2.55 -6.18 16.87
CA LEU A 276 1.87 -5.20 16.02
C LEU A 276 1.99 -3.76 16.53
N ALA A 277 2.07 -3.55 17.86
CA ALA A 277 2.21 -2.21 18.42
C ALA A 277 3.59 -1.60 18.11
N GLN A 278 4.64 -2.41 18.22
CA GLN A 278 6.00 -2.02 17.81
C GLN A 278 6.10 -1.80 16.31
N ILE A 279 5.50 -2.68 15.49
CA ILE A 279 5.45 -2.53 14.03
C ILE A 279 4.78 -1.20 13.66
N ARG A 280 3.64 -0.88 14.30
CA ARG A 280 2.92 0.37 14.07
C ARG A 280 3.76 1.60 14.42
N THR A 281 4.46 1.54 15.55
CA THR A 281 5.34 2.64 16.01
C THR A 281 6.54 2.80 15.09
N SER A 282 7.15 1.70 14.66
CA SER A 282 8.21 1.70 13.66
C SER A 282 7.72 2.29 12.33
N LEU A 283 6.49 1.95 11.90
CA LEU A 283 5.86 2.49 10.68
C LEU A 283 5.57 3.99 10.79
N ALA A 284 5.45 4.58 11.98
CA ALA A 284 5.39 6.04 12.14
C ALA A 284 6.71 6.73 11.77
N GLY A 285 7.83 6.04 11.98
CA GLY A 285 9.15 6.51 11.60
C GLY A 285 9.55 7.78 12.36
N GLY A 286 9.10 7.90 13.62
CA GLY A 286 9.22 9.10 14.45
C GLY A 286 8.15 10.12 14.11
N ASP A 287 8.56 11.36 13.82
CA ASP A 287 7.65 12.48 13.57
C ASP A 287 7.11 12.60 12.13
N LYS A 288 7.48 11.68 11.24
CA LYS A 288 7.12 11.77 9.81
C LYS A 288 5.63 11.52 9.58
N PHE A 289 5.08 10.54 10.27
CA PHE A 289 3.65 10.25 10.31
C PHE A 289 3.18 10.29 11.75
N LYS A 290 2.02 10.88 11.99
CA LYS A 290 1.42 10.87 13.32
C LYS A 290 0.58 9.61 13.50
N LEU A 291 0.71 8.98 14.65
CA LEU A 291 -0.13 7.85 15.04
C LEU A 291 -1.51 8.36 15.42
N VAL A 292 -2.53 7.84 14.76
CA VAL A 292 -3.92 8.21 15.04
C VAL A 292 -4.46 7.40 16.21
N GLY A 293 -5.36 7.97 17.01
CA GLY A 293 -6.10 7.24 18.03
C GLY A 293 -6.88 6.05 17.48
N ARG A 294 -7.22 5.11 18.37
CA ARG A 294 -7.99 3.89 18.06
C ARG A 294 -9.45 4.17 17.71
N ASP A 295 -9.91 5.41 17.78
CA ASP A 295 -11.28 5.78 17.42
C ASP A 295 -11.45 5.87 15.89
N LEU A 296 -10.36 6.15 15.17
CA LEU A 296 -10.36 6.36 13.72
C LEU A 296 -9.98 5.07 12.96
N ASN A 297 -10.73 3.99 13.22
CA ASN A 297 -10.52 2.67 12.62
C ASN A 297 -11.21 2.51 11.24
N LEU A 298 -11.08 1.32 10.65
CA LEU A 298 -11.74 0.93 9.39
C LEU A 298 -13.26 1.17 9.39
N GLU A 299 -13.95 0.94 10.52
CA GLU A 299 -15.38 1.21 10.64
C GLU A 299 -15.72 2.69 10.58
N SER A 300 -14.93 3.53 11.26
CA SER A 300 -15.06 4.98 11.20
C SER A 300 -14.84 5.48 9.77
N LYS A 301 -13.88 4.89 9.05
CA LYS A 301 -13.66 5.17 7.63
C LYS A 301 -14.88 4.85 6.78
N ARG A 302 -15.53 3.69 7.00
CA ARG A 302 -16.75 3.31 6.27
C ARG A 302 -17.88 4.30 6.53
N LYS A 303 -18.10 4.71 7.78
CA LYS A 303 -19.08 5.74 8.15
C LYS A 303 -18.77 7.09 7.49
N PHE A 304 -17.49 7.50 7.48
CA PHE A 304 -17.05 8.72 6.80
C PHE A 304 -17.33 8.68 5.30
N VAL A 305 -17.06 7.54 4.64
CA VAL A 305 -17.35 7.35 3.22
C VAL A 305 -18.85 7.38 2.95
N GLN A 306 -19.68 6.83 3.83
CA GLN A 306 -21.15 6.93 3.70
C GLN A 306 -21.64 8.38 3.83
N GLU A 307 -21.04 9.19 4.71
CA GLU A 307 -21.48 10.57 4.94
C GLU A 307 -20.93 11.57 3.89
N PHE A 308 -19.72 11.35 3.38
CA PHE A 308 -19.00 12.30 2.52
C PHE A 308 -18.58 11.76 1.16
N GLY A 309 -18.77 10.47 0.88
CA GLY A 309 -18.32 9.81 -0.35
C GLY A 309 -18.95 10.41 -1.61
N ASP A 310 -20.23 10.76 -1.56
CA ASP A 310 -20.97 11.26 -2.73
C ASP A 310 -20.68 12.72 -3.05
N ARG A 311 -20.12 13.48 -2.10
CA ARG A 311 -19.87 14.92 -2.25
C ARG A 311 -18.69 15.25 -3.19
N ARG A 312 -17.97 14.24 -3.69
CA ARG A 312 -16.73 14.40 -4.49
C ARG A 312 -16.86 13.93 -5.93
N ASN A 313 -17.98 13.31 -6.30
CA ASN A 313 -18.25 12.88 -7.67
C ASN A 313 -18.80 14.05 -8.48
#